data_AF-A0AAE0JF76-F1
#
_entry.id   AF-A0AAE0JF76-F1
#
_cell.length_a   1.000
_cell.length_b   1.000
_cell.length_c   1.000
_cell.angle_alpha   90.00
_cell.angle_beta   90.00
_cell.angle_gamma   90.00
#
_symmetry.space_group_name_H-M   'P 1'
#
loop_
_entity.id
_entity.type
_entity.pdbx_description
1 polymer ?
#
loop_
_entity_poly.entity_id
_entity_poly.type
_entity_poly.pdbx_seq_one_letter_code
_entity_poly.pdbx_strand_id
1 'polypeptide(L)'
;MELAENNHFRNHTLITTDLGYFGIAHTDTQVGDVICVIFGCLSPIILRPLPAENVFQVVGSCYIHGFSDGEAILGPVPAPWKVVLRLAEDDEINGYGVRFQNTITGEEIQRDPRMAKLPSEWEIVRGSADINANDHVYRNKVTGEETICDPRMTVKALGCRGIKIERIKLM
;
A
#
# COMPACT_ATOMS: atom_id res chain seq x y z
N MET A 1 13.95 -30.11 -9.08
CA MET A 1 13.66 -28.78 -8.52
C MET A 1 14.85 -27.91 -8.88
N GLU A 2 14.84 -27.34 -10.08
CA GLU A 2 15.85 -26.39 -10.52
C GLU A 2 15.33 -24.98 -10.21
N LEU A 3 16.14 -24.19 -9.50
CA LEU A 3 15.91 -22.77 -9.38
C LEU A 3 16.38 -22.16 -10.71
N ALA A 4 15.45 -21.69 -11.54
CA ALA A 4 15.82 -20.81 -12.63
C ALA A 4 16.45 -19.54 -12.02
N GLU A 5 17.65 -19.17 -12.45
CA GLU A 5 18.29 -17.90 -12.08
C GLU A 5 17.54 -16.72 -12.72
N ASN A 6 16.31 -16.46 -12.26
CA ASN A 6 15.68 -15.16 -12.45
C ASN A 6 16.28 -14.21 -11.42
N ASN A 7 17.38 -13.56 -11.80
CA ASN A 7 18.21 -12.71 -10.96
C ASN A 7 17.55 -11.34 -10.68
N HIS A 8 16.28 -11.32 -10.26
CA HIS A 8 15.52 -10.12 -9.90
C HIS A 8 16.03 -9.44 -8.62
N PHE A 9 16.94 -10.09 -7.89
CA PHE A 9 17.54 -9.58 -6.65
C PHE A 9 18.95 -8.98 -6.83
N ARG A 10 19.46 -8.83 -8.07
CA ARG A 10 20.69 -8.05 -8.29
C ARG A 10 20.46 -6.63 -7.75
N ASN A 11 21.42 -6.13 -6.96
CA ASN A 11 21.38 -4.84 -6.28
C ASN A 11 20.32 -4.70 -5.18
N HIS A 12 19.87 -5.81 -4.59
CA HIS A 12 19.01 -5.78 -3.42
C HIS A 12 19.64 -6.45 -2.19
N THR A 13 19.36 -5.90 -1.01
CA THR A 13 19.77 -6.45 0.29
C THR A 13 18.56 -6.61 1.20
N LEU A 14 18.64 -7.55 2.13
CA LEU A 14 17.69 -7.66 3.23
C LEU A 14 17.94 -6.53 4.24
N ILE A 15 16.87 -5.92 4.72
CA ILE A 15 16.91 -4.88 5.75
C ILE A 15 15.92 -5.19 6.86
N THR A 16 16.22 -4.65 8.04
CA THR A 16 15.29 -4.56 9.17
C THR A 16 15.20 -3.12 9.63
N THR A 17 14.02 -2.71 10.08
CA THR A 17 13.81 -1.38 10.66
C THR A 17 13.91 -1.43 12.19
N ASP A 18 14.09 -0.27 12.81
CA ASP A 18 14.04 -0.06 14.25
C ASP A 18 12.68 -0.42 14.87
N LEU A 19 11.61 -0.34 14.07
CA LEU A 19 10.26 -0.79 14.42
C LEU A 19 10.04 -2.30 14.25
N GLY A 20 11.07 -3.06 13.86
CA GLY A 20 11.01 -4.52 13.72
C GLY A 20 10.38 -5.03 12.42
N TYR A 21 10.14 -4.13 11.44
CA TYR A 21 9.76 -4.56 10.09
C TYR A 21 10.97 -5.14 9.36
N PHE A 22 10.72 -6.05 8.42
CA PHE A 22 11.75 -6.61 7.55
C PHE A 22 11.36 -6.45 6.08
N GLY A 23 12.35 -6.41 5.21
CA GLY A 23 12.12 -6.17 3.80
C GLY A 23 13.35 -6.30 2.93
N ILE A 24 13.18 -5.88 1.68
CA ILE A 24 14.18 -5.93 0.61
C ILE A 24 14.31 -4.51 0.04
N ALA A 25 15.55 -4.06 -0.10
CA ALA A 25 15.88 -2.69 -0.45
C ALA A 25 17.10 -2.63 -1.38
N HIS A 26 17.36 -1.48 -2.01
CA HIS A 26 18.56 -1.29 -2.82
C HIS A 26 19.84 -1.48 -1.98
N THR A 27 20.92 -2.01 -2.57
CA THR A 27 22.20 -2.25 -1.88
C THR A 27 22.85 -0.98 -1.31
N ASP A 28 22.49 0.19 -1.83
CA ASP A 28 23.01 1.48 -1.34
C ASP A 28 22.27 2.00 -0.09
N THR A 29 21.29 1.24 0.40
CA THR A 29 20.57 1.55 1.65
C THR A 29 21.52 1.49 2.83
N GLN A 30 21.46 2.50 3.70
CA GLN A 30 22.32 2.61 4.87
C GLN A 30 21.53 2.94 6.14
N VAL A 31 22.16 2.74 7.30
CA VAL A 31 21.61 3.17 8.59
C VAL A 31 21.37 4.67 8.57
N GLY A 32 20.15 5.09 8.95
CA GLY A 32 19.71 6.48 8.92
C GLY A 32 18.86 6.85 7.71
N ASP A 33 18.78 5.99 6.69
CA ASP A 33 17.76 6.12 5.65
C ASP A 33 16.36 5.82 6.24
N VAL A 34 15.33 6.45 5.68
CA VAL A 34 13.94 6.32 6.14
C VAL A 34 13.05 5.74 5.04
N ILE A 35 12.07 4.95 5.44
CA ILE A 35 11.08 4.38 4.52
C ILE A 35 9.87 5.31 4.49
N CYS A 36 9.47 5.73 3.29
CA CYS A 36 8.33 6.61 3.09
C CYS A 36 7.35 6.03 2.08
N VAL A 37 6.05 6.14 2.39
CA VAL A 37 5.00 5.93 1.40
C VAL A 37 4.69 7.28 0.75
N ILE A 38 5.11 7.43 -0.50
CA ILE A 38 4.88 8.64 -1.28
C ILE A 38 3.59 8.45 -2.09
N PHE A 39 2.62 9.34 -1.91
CA PHE A 39 1.37 9.28 -2.67
C PHE A 39 1.65 9.38 -4.18
N GLY A 40 1.05 8.47 -4.94
CA GLY A 40 1.29 8.32 -6.39
C GLY A 40 2.37 7.30 -6.74
N CYS A 41 3.15 6.79 -5.77
CA CYS A 41 4.08 5.69 -5.98
C CYS A 41 3.44 4.34 -5.64
N LEU A 42 3.77 3.30 -6.40
CA LEU A 42 3.23 1.95 -6.22
C LEU A 42 3.90 1.14 -5.09
N SER A 43 5.11 1.55 -4.70
CA SER A 43 5.89 0.89 -3.65
C SER A 43 6.43 1.92 -2.67
N PRO A 44 6.69 1.53 -1.40
CA PRO A 44 7.47 2.36 -0.48
C PRO A 44 8.83 2.72 -1.06
N ILE A 45 9.32 3.90 -0.72
CA ILE A 45 10.58 4.46 -1.21
C ILE A 45 11.49 4.70 -0.03
N ILE A 46 12.76 4.33 -0.20
CA ILE A 46 13.82 4.67 0.74
C ILE A 46 14.34 6.05 0.39
N LEU A 47 14.31 6.92 1.38
CA LEU A 47 14.75 8.30 1.32
C LEU A 47 15.92 8.52 2.28
N ARG A 48 16.91 9.24 1.81
CA ARG A 48 18.05 9.67 2.63
C ARG A 48 17.88 11.14 3.02
N PRO A 49 17.76 11.46 4.31
CA PRO A 49 17.70 12.84 4.76
C PRO A 49 18.96 13.61 4.34
N LEU A 50 18.79 14.82 3.80
CA LEU A 50 19.88 15.74 3.51
C LEU A 50 20.00 16.81 4.63
N PRO A 51 21.11 17.56 4.70
CA PRO A 51 21.31 18.57 5.76
C PRO A 51 20.24 19.67 5.82
N ALA A 52 19.52 19.92 4.73
CA ALA A 52 18.43 20.88 4.68
C ALA A 52 17.11 20.27 5.19
N GLU A 53 16.33 21.04 5.95
CA GLU A 53 15.07 20.59 6.53
C GLU A 53 14.08 20.12 5.44
N ASN A 54 13.47 18.94 5.67
CA ASN A 54 12.50 18.30 4.78
C ASN A 54 13.01 18.06 3.34
N VAL A 55 14.33 17.96 3.16
CA VAL A 55 14.94 17.61 1.88
C VAL A 55 15.53 16.21 1.95
N PHE A 56 15.22 15.41 0.94
CA PHE A 56 15.67 14.02 0.86
C PHE A 56 16.21 13.69 -0.53
N GLN A 57 17.17 12.77 -0.57
CA GLN A 57 17.59 12.10 -1.79
C GLN A 57 16.83 10.77 -1.90
N VAL A 58 16.42 10.42 -3.12
CA VAL A 58 15.83 9.09 -3.39
C VAL A 58 16.95 8.06 -3.48
N VAL A 59 16.91 7.03 -2.62
CA VAL A 59 17.84 5.89 -2.67
C VAL A 59 17.31 4.81 -3.60
N GLY A 60 16.02 4.49 -3.49
CA GLY A 60 15.38 3.49 -4.34
C GLY A 60 14.02 3.02 -3.80
N SER A 61 13.33 2.20 -4.58
CA SER A 61 12.13 1.49 -4.10
C SER A 61 12.53 0.36 -3.13
N CYS A 62 11.58 -0.03 -2.28
CA CYS A 62 11.75 -1.17 -1.40
C CYS A 62 10.45 -1.97 -1.27
N TYR A 63 10.60 -3.22 -0.86
CA TYR A 63 9.52 -4.05 -0.38
C TYR A 63 9.66 -4.15 1.13
N ILE A 64 8.65 -3.74 1.89
CA ILE A 64 8.58 -3.97 3.33
C ILE A 64 7.36 -4.84 3.57
N HIS A 65 7.55 -5.95 4.28
CA HIS A 65 6.47 -6.87 4.58
C HIS A 65 5.36 -6.13 5.36
N GLY A 66 4.09 -6.34 4.98
CA GLY A 66 2.93 -5.64 5.51
C GLY A 66 2.67 -4.24 4.90
N PHE A 67 3.72 -3.46 4.59
CA PHE A 67 3.53 -2.12 3.99
C PHE A 67 2.91 -2.20 2.59
N SER A 68 3.35 -3.17 1.79
CA SER A 68 2.76 -3.43 0.47
C SER A 68 1.30 -3.90 0.55
N ASP A 69 0.86 -4.41 1.70
CA ASP A 69 -0.54 -4.74 1.95
C ASP A 69 -1.31 -3.52 2.49
N GLY A 70 -0.75 -2.32 2.43
CA GLY A 70 -1.39 -1.08 2.86
C GLY A 70 -1.28 -0.78 4.36
N GLU A 71 -0.53 -1.57 5.15
CA GLU A 71 -0.38 -1.33 6.60
C GLU A 71 0.24 0.02 6.94
N ALA A 72 1.11 0.54 6.07
CA ALA A 72 1.73 1.84 6.26
C ALA A 72 0.71 3.00 6.34
N ILE A 73 -0.45 2.84 5.71
CA ILE A 73 -1.54 3.84 5.72
C ILE A 73 -2.69 3.38 6.61
N LEU A 74 -3.05 2.10 6.54
CA LEU A 74 -4.25 1.56 7.19
C LEU A 74 -4.00 0.97 8.57
N GLY A 75 -2.73 0.84 8.98
CA GLY A 75 -2.33 0.11 10.18
C GLY A 75 -2.34 -1.41 9.99
N PRO A 76 -1.88 -2.16 11.00
CA PRO A 76 -1.83 -3.62 10.95
C PRO A 76 -3.23 -4.22 10.72
N VAL A 77 -3.29 -5.35 10.04
CA VAL A 77 -4.55 -6.08 9.86
C VAL A 77 -5.07 -6.55 11.24
N PRO A 78 -6.28 -6.15 11.66
CA PRO A 78 -6.78 -6.50 12.98
C PRO A 78 -7.19 -7.98 13.04
N ALA A 79 -6.87 -8.64 14.15
CA ALA A 79 -7.43 -9.97 14.44
C ALA A 79 -8.97 -9.93 14.42
N PRO A 80 -9.66 -10.98 13.93
CA PRO A 80 -9.12 -12.26 13.49
C PRO A 80 -8.73 -12.33 12.01
N TRP A 81 -8.59 -11.20 11.31
CA TRP A 81 -8.28 -11.20 9.88
C TRP A 81 -6.79 -11.40 9.60
N LYS A 82 -6.46 -12.06 8.49
CA LYS A 82 -5.11 -12.13 7.93
C LYS A 82 -5.13 -11.94 6.42
N VAL A 83 -4.04 -11.44 5.86
CA VAL A 83 -3.82 -11.38 4.42
C VAL A 83 -3.58 -12.79 3.89
N VAL A 84 -4.25 -13.16 2.79
CA VAL A 84 -4.01 -14.39 2.06
C VAL A 84 -3.90 -14.10 0.57
N LEU A 85 -2.92 -14.69 -0.08
CA LEU A 85 -2.81 -14.66 -1.54
C LEU A 85 -3.62 -15.81 -2.13
N ARG A 86 -4.40 -15.51 -3.17
CA ARG A 86 -5.16 -16.48 -3.95
C ARG A 86 -4.78 -16.33 -5.40
N LEU A 87 -4.67 -17.44 -6.13
CA LEU A 87 -4.50 -17.37 -7.58
C LEU A 87 -5.75 -16.70 -8.16
N ALA A 88 -5.55 -15.76 -9.09
CA ALA A 88 -6.64 -15.22 -9.86
C ALA A 88 -7.23 -16.35 -10.72
N GLU A 89 -8.55 -16.52 -10.68
CA GLU A 89 -9.26 -17.54 -11.47
C GLU A 89 -9.54 -17.08 -12.91
N ASP A 90 -9.18 -15.84 -13.26
CA ASP A 90 -9.36 -15.28 -14.61
C ASP A 90 -8.18 -15.64 -15.53
N ASP A 91 -8.50 -16.31 -16.64
CA ASP A 91 -7.57 -16.94 -17.60
C ASP A 91 -6.64 -15.95 -18.35
N GLU A 92 -6.86 -14.63 -18.26
CA GLU A 92 -6.08 -13.62 -19.01
C GLU A 92 -4.89 -13.05 -18.22
N ILE A 93 -4.86 -13.18 -16.89
CA ILE A 93 -3.76 -12.69 -16.06
C ILE A 93 -3.37 -13.77 -15.07
N ASN A 94 -2.33 -14.55 -15.40
CA ASN A 94 -1.62 -15.37 -14.41
C ASN A 94 -1.12 -14.47 -13.28
N GLY A 95 -1.85 -14.42 -12.17
CA GLY A 95 -1.59 -13.48 -11.09
C GLY A 95 -2.10 -13.97 -9.73
N TYR A 96 -1.68 -13.26 -8.69
CA TYR A 96 -2.18 -13.45 -7.32
C TYR A 96 -3.03 -12.25 -6.94
N GLY A 97 -4.24 -12.51 -6.42
CA GLY A 97 -5.10 -11.54 -5.77
C GLY A 97 -4.96 -11.59 -4.25
N VAL A 98 -4.96 -10.41 -3.62
CA VAL A 98 -5.02 -10.30 -2.15
C VAL A 98 -6.45 -10.50 -1.68
N ARG A 99 -6.65 -11.40 -0.70
CA ARG A 99 -7.89 -11.52 0.08
C ARG A 99 -7.59 -11.41 1.57
N PHE A 100 -8.64 -11.18 2.36
CA PHE A 100 -8.58 -11.18 3.81
C PHE A 100 -9.40 -12.36 4.33
N GLN A 101 -8.75 -13.25 5.08
CA GLN A 101 -9.39 -14.42 5.67
C GLN A 101 -9.60 -14.20 7.16
N ASN A 102 -10.82 -14.41 7.64
CA ASN A 102 -11.12 -14.51 9.06
C ASN A 102 -10.62 -15.86 9.57
N THR A 103 -9.68 -15.84 10.51
CA THR A 103 -9.04 -17.04 11.06
C THR A 103 -9.94 -17.89 11.95
N ILE A 104 -11.07 -17.35 12.42
CA ILE A 104 -12.03 -18.07 13.27
C ILE A 104 -13.12 -18.72 12.43
N THR A 105 -13.71 -17.97 11.49
CA THR A 105 -14.86 -18.45 10.71
C THR A 105 -14.46 -19.11 9.39
N GLY A 106 -13.25 -18.84 8.90
CA GLY A 106 -12.80 -19.22 7.55
C GLY A 106 -13.36 -18.34 6.44
N GLU A 107 -14.16 -17.33 6.76
CA GLU A 107 -14.72 -16.37 5.80
C GLU A 107 -13.61 -15.63 5.06
N GLU A 108 -13.75 -15.47 3.75
CA GLU A 108 -12.83 -14.69 2.93
C GLU A 108 -13.55 -13.53 2.25
N ILE A 109 -12.98 -12.33 2.38
CA ILE A 109 -13.45 -11.12 1.72
C ILE A 109 -12.33 -10.54 0.85
N GLN A 110 -12.71 -9.88 -0.24
CA GLN A 110 -11.75 -9.16 -1.08
C GLN A 110 -11.54 -7.73 -0.59
N ARG A 111 -12.62 -7.04 -0.15
CA ARG A 111 -12.53 -5.71 0.46
C ARG A 111 -11.63 -5.73 1.68
N ASP A 112 -10.74 -4.75 1.78
CA ASP A 112 -9.91 -4.56 2.96
C ASP A 112 -10.76 -4.21 4.21
N PRO A 113 -10.69 -5.00 5.30
CA PRO A 113 -11.49 -4.79 6.50
C PRO A 113 -11.10 -3.51 7.27
N ARG A 114 -9.93 -2.93 7.02
CA ARG A 114 -9.46 -1.67 7.64
C ARG A 114 -10.01 -0.44 6.92
N MET A 115 -10.56 -0.59 5.72
CA MET A 115 -11.09 0.54 4.97
C MET A 115 -12.36 1.06 5.62
N ALA A 116 -12.39 2.37 5.86
CA ALA A 116 -13.58 3.05 6.34
C ALA A 116 -14.73 2.91 5.34
N LYS A 117 -15.95 3.02 5.85
CA LYS A 117 -17.13 3.18 5.00
C LYS A 117 -16.96 4.40 4.10
N LEU A 118 -17.44 4.28 2.87
CA LEU A 118 -17.46 5.41 1.95
C LEU A 118 -18.28 6.55 2.57
N PRO A 119 -17.81 7.81 2.53
CA PRO A 119 -18.60 8.93 3.02
C PRO A 119 -19.94 9.01 2.29
N SER A 120 -20.98 9.48 2.98
CA SER A 120 -22.35 9.45 2.45
C SER A 120 -22.53 10.27 1.18
N GLU A 121 -21.69 11.26 0.91
CA GLU A 121 -21.72 12.05 -0.31
C GLU A 121 -21.09 11.34 -1.53
N TRP A 122 -20.39 10.22 -1.34
CA TRP A 122 -19.75 9.47 -2.41
C TRP A 122 -20.48 8.15 -2.70
N GLU A 123 -20.39 7.70 -3.94
CA GLU A 123 -20.84 6.37 -4.38
C GLU A 123 -19.85 5.78 -5.41
N ILE A 124 -19.86 4.46 -5.56
CA ILE A 124 -19.09 3.76 -6.60
C ILE A 124 -20.02 3.58 -7.80
N VAL A 125 -19.66 4.17 -8.95
CA VAL A 125 -20.46 4.10 -10.18
C VAL A 125 -19.94 3.04 -11.16
N ARG A 126 -18.68 2.64 -11.00
CA ARG A 126 -18.06 1.53 -11.73
C ARG A 126 -17.21 0.71 -10.75
N GLY A 127 -17.39 -0.61 -10.78
CA GLY A 127 -16.78 -1.55 -9.83
C GLY A 127 -17.72 -1.97 -8.71
N SER A 128 -17.19 -2.59 -7.65
CA SER A 128 -17.97 -3.06 -6.51
C SER A 128 -17.32 -2.68 -5.19
N ALA A 129 -18.11 -2.26 -4.21
CA ALA A 129 -17.60 -1.95 -2.87
C ALA A 129 -16.98 -3.16 -2.16
N ASP A 130 -17.25 -4.38 -2.62
CA ASP A 130 -16.81 -5.62 -2.00
C ASP A 130 -15.47 -6.14 -2.53
N ILE A 131 -14.92 -5.48 -3.55
CA ILE A 131 -13.62 -5.81 -4.14
C ILE A 131 -12.64 -4.64 -3.99
N ASN A 132 -11.36 -4.95 -3.80
CA ASN A 132 -10.30 -3.95 -3.92
C ASN A 132 -9.87 -3.89 -5.38
N ALA A 133 -10.48 -3.01 -6.18
CA ALA A 133 -10.14 -2.89 -7.59
C ALA A 133 -9.55 -1.51 -7.93
N ASN A 134 -8.51 -1.54 -8.77
CA ASN A 134 -7.83 -0.35 -9.25
C ASN A 134 -8.64 0.45 -10.28
N ASP A 135 -9.75 -0.11 -10.79
CA ASP A 135 -10.56 0.47 -11.86
C ASP A 135 -11.88 1.09 -11.35
N HIS A 136 -12.02 1.25 -10.04
CA HIS A 136 -13.17 1.92 -9.44
C HIS A 136 -13.29 3.37 -9.92
N VAL A 137 -14.53 3.78 -10.21
CA VAL A 137 -14.90 5.18 -10.43
C VAL A 137 -15.85 5.60 -9.32
N TYR A 138 -15.51 6.67 -8.62
CA TYR A 138 -16.26 7.27 -7.54
C TYR A 138 -16.97 8.51 -8.05
N ARG A 139 -18.24 8.69 -7.68
CA ARG A 139 -19.01 9.91 -7.96
C ARG A 139 -19.43 10.60 -6.68
N ASN A 140 -19.24 11.91 -6.63
CA ASN A 140 -19.80 12.75 -5.59
C ASN A 140 -21.24 13.11 -5.95
N LYS A 141 -22.19 12.70 -5.11
CA LYS A 141 -23.64 12.87 -5.32
C LYS A 141 -24.10 14.33 -5.19
N VAL A 142 -23.30 15.20 -4.58
CA VAL A 142 -23.64 16.62 -4.38
C VAL A 142 -23.09 17.46 -5.53
N THR A 143 -21.83 17.27 -5.92
CA THR A 143 -21.17 18.08 -6.95
C THR A 143 -21.30 17.49 -8.35
N GLY A 144 -21.61 16.19 -8.48
CA GLY A 144 -21.56 15.45 -9.74
C GLY A 144 -20.15 15.10 -10.20
N GLU A 145 -19.11 15.40 -9.40
CA GLU A 145 -17.71 15.10 -9.73
C GLU A 145 -17.48 13.59 -9.78
N GLU A 146 -16.76 13.13 -10.80
CA GLU A 146 -16.29 11.74 -10.92
C GLU A 146 -14.76 11.67 -10.84
N THR A 147 -14.25 10.65 -10.17
CA THR A 147 -12.81 10.44 -9.99
C THR A 147 -12.46 8.97 -9.84
N ILE A 148 -11.25 8.59 -10.27
CA ILE A 148 -10.67 7.27 -10.00
C ILE A 148 -9.95 7.21 -8.65
N CYS A 149 -9.72 8.37 -8.02
CA CYS A 149 -9.05 8.45 -6.73
C CYS A 149 -10.04 8.13 -5.61
N ASP A 150 -9.75 7.10 -4.80
CA ASP A 150 -10.60 6.75 -3.67
C ASP A 150 -10.71 7.95 -2.70
N PRO A 151 -11.94 8.48 -2.44
CA PRO A 151 -12.12 9.66 -1.59
C PRO A 151 -11.68 9.41 -0.14
N ARG A 152 -11.58 8.15 0.29
CA ARG A 152 -11.06 7.74 1.60
C ARG A 152 -9.54 7.85 1.72
N MET A 153 -8.84 7.99 0.60
CA MET A 153 -7.38 8.11 0.52
C MET A 153 -6.91 9.55 0.30
N THR A 154 -7.82 10.53 0.36
CA THR A 154 -7.47 11.94 0.27
C THR A 154 -6.68 12.39 1.51
N VAL A 155 -5.80 13.40 1.35
CA VAL A 155 -5.03 13.98 2.46
C VAL A 155 -5.94 14.39 3.63
N LYS A 156 -7.11 14.97 3.33
CA LYS A 156 -8.10 15.34 4.34
C LYS A 156 -8.64 14.10 5.07
N ALA A 157 -9.09 13.07 4.35
CA ALA A 157 -9.65 11.86 4.95
C ALA A 157 -8.61 11.12 5.81
N LEU A 158 -7.38 11.01 5.34
CA LEU A 158 -6.28 10.40 6.08
C LEU A 158 -5.90 11.22 7.31
N GLY A 159 -5.85 12.55 7.20
CA GLY A 159 -5.62 13.45 8.35
C GLY A 159 -6.69 13.31 9.43
N CYS A 160 -7.97 13.17 9.06
CA CYS A 160 -9.05 12.88 10.01
C CYS A 160 -8.91 11.53 10.72
N ARG A 161 -8.13 10.60 10.17
CA ARG A 161 -7.79 9.30 10.81
C ARG A 161 -6.56 9.39 11.71
N GLY A 162 -5.95 10.57 11.86
CA GLY A 162 -4.74 10.78 12.64
C GLY A 162 -3.45 10.40 11.91
N ILE A 163 -3.51 10.14 10.60
CA ILE A 163 -2.33 9.85 9.80
C ILE A 163 -1.60 11.16 9.53
N LYS A 164 -0.35 11.26 10.00
CA LYS A 164 0.51 12.42 9.75
C LYS A 164 0.96 12.39 8.29
N ILE A 165 0.65 13.45 7.55
CA ILE A 165 1.06 13.63 6.15
C ILE A 165 1.93 14.87 6.07
N GLU A 166 3.10 14.73 5.46
CA GLU A 166 4.10 15.78 5.34
C GLU A 166 4.41 16.06 3.86
N ARG A 167 4.82 17.30 3.58
CA ARG A 167 5.39 17.66 2.27
C ARG A 167 6.90 17.65 2.39
N ILE A 168 7.53 16.94 1.47
CA ILE A 168 8.99 16.83 1.40
C ILE A 168 9.48 17.32 0.04
N LYS A 169 10.75 17.70 -0.05
CA LYS A 169 11.44 18.02 -1.30
C LYS A 169 12.39 16.88 -1.64
N LEU A 170 12.30 16.38 -2.88
CA LEU A 170 13.24 15.40 -3.41
C LEU A 170 14.31 16.13 -4.24
N MET A 171 15.58 15.75 -4.07
CA MET A 171 16.72 16.21 -4.87
C MET A 171 17.42 15.06 -5.57
#